data_AF-A0A932RF32-F1
#
_entry.id   AF-A0A932RF32-F1
#
_cell.length_a   1.000
_cell.length_b   1.000
_cell.length_c   1.000
_cell.angle_alpha   90.00
_cell.angle_beta   90.00
_cell.angle_gamma   90.00
#
_symmetry.space_group_name_H-M   'P 1'
#
loop_
_entity.id
_entity.type
_entity.pdbx_description
1 polymer ?
#
loop_
_entity_poly.entity_id
_entity_poly.type
_entity_poly.pdbx_seq_one_letter_code
_entity_poly.pdbx_strand_id
1 'polypeptide(L)'
;MLIIGELINCTRKKVGEAAQKRDAVFFRDLARKQASAGAHMLDVNGGLPEQEVQLFTWLVELVQGAVDIPLCLDSADPEAISKALPLCKQRPMVNSISDEPA
;
A
#
# COMPACT_ATOMS: atom_id res chain seq x y z
N MET A 1 17.30 -11.55 5.56
CA MET A 1 17.10 -10.19 5.04
C MET A 1 15.61 -10.00 4.83
N LEU A 2 14.99 -8.97 5.40
CA LEU A 2 13.60 -8.61 5.09
C LEU A 2 13.57 -7.85 3.76
N ILE A 3 12.61 -8.17 2.88
CA ILE A 3 12.47 -7.56 1.56
C ILE A 3 11.06 -6.99 1.47
N ILE A 4 10.95 -5.69 1.28
CA ILE A 4 9.68 -4.99 1.09
C ILE A 4 9.57 -4.63 -0.40
N GLY A 5 8.53 -5.12 -1.08
CA GLY A 5 8.28 -4.80 -2.47
C GLY A 5 7.71 -3.38 -2.62
N GLU A 6 8.40 -2.52 -3.39
CA GLU A 6 8.11 -1.07 -3.49
C GLU A 6 7.19 -0.64 -4.65
N LEU A 7 6.75 -1.57 -5.50
CA LEU A 7 6.16 -1.18 -6.79
C LEU A 7 4.72 -0.67 -6.69
N ILE A 8 3.99 -0.92 -5.59
CA ILE A 8 2.63 -0.40 -5.37
C ILE A 8 2.75 1.01 -4.77
N ASN A 9 3.26 1.93 -5.59
CA ASN A 9 3.43 3.31 -5.21
C ASN A 9 2.83 4.23 -6.28
N CYS A 10 1.74 4.91 -5.94
CA CYS A 10 0.94 5.70 -6.89
C CYS A 10 1.64 6.97 -7.39
N THR A 11 2.76 7.39 -6.78
CA THR A 11 3.60 8.46 -7.34
C THR A 11 4.30 8.03 -8.65
N ARG A 12 4.43 6.71 -8.89
CA ARG A 12 4.92 6.16 -10.17
C ARG A 12 3.84 6.31 -11.23
N LYS A 13 4.15 6.98 -12.34
CA LYS A 13 3.22 7.29 -13.45
C LYS A 13 2.24 6.16 -13.80
N LYS A 14 2.74 4.95 -14.11
CA LYS A 14 1.88 3.81 -14.51
C LYS A 14 0.95 3.33 -13.39
N VAL A 15 1.41 3.40 -12.14
CA VAL A 15 0.65 2.96 -10.97
C VAL A 15 -0.40 4.01 -10.61
N GLY A 16 -0.04 5.30 -10.67
CA GLY A 16 -0.96 6.41 -10.51
C GLY A 16 -2.08 6.41 -11.57
N GLU A 17 -1.76 6.15 -12.84
CA GLU A 17 -2.76 5.98 -13.90
C GLU A 17 -3.71 4.81 -13.64
N ALA A 18 -3.20 3.69 -13.10
CA ALA A 18 -4.01 2.55 -12.69
C ALA A 18 -4.90 2.88 -11.49
N ALA A 19 -4.39 3.63 -10.51
CA ALA A 19 -5.13 4.10 -9.34
C ALA A 19 -6.31 5.02 -9.73
N GLN A 20 -6.06 5.97 -10.63
CA GLN A 20 -7.10 6.88 -11.17
C GLN A 20 -8.23 6.12 -11.87
N LYS A 21 -7.90 5.02 -12.55
CA LYS A 21 -8.86 4.15 -13.23
C LYS A 21 -9.48 3.09 -12.33
N ARG A 22 -9.11 3.02 -11.04
CA ARG A 22 -9.47 1.94 -10.10
C ARG A 22 -9.23 0.55 -10.70
N ASP A 23 -8.11 0.37 -11.39
CA ASP A 23 -7.76 -0.88 -12.09
C ASP A 23 -7.38 -1.98 -11.09
N ALA A 24 -8.39 -2.69 -10.61
CA ALA A 24 -8.22 -3.74 -9.61
C ALA A 24 -7.35 -4.91 -10.08
N VAL A 25 -7.33 -5.19 -11.38
CA VAL A 25 -6.56 -6.31 -11.95
C VAL A 25 -5.08 -5.97 -11.92
N PHE A 26 -4.71 -4.76 -12.32
CA PHE A 26 -3.33 -4.28 -12.28
C PHE A 26 -2.69 -4.44 -10.91
N PHE A 27 -3.34 -3.96 -9.84
CA PHE A 27 -2.78 -4.02 -8.49
C PHE A 27 -2.69 -5.44 -7.93
N ARG A 28 -3.70 -6.29 -8.19
CA ARG A 28 -3.65 -7.71 -7.77
C ARG A 28 -2.49 -8.44 -8.44
N ASP A 29 -2.30 -8.20 -9.73
CA ASP A 29 -1.21 -8.84 -10.48
C ASP A 29 0.16 -8.31 -10.06
N LEU A 30 0.27 -7.01 -9.80
CA LEU A 30 1.50 -6.40 -9.30
C LEU A 30 1.87 -6.92 -7.90
N ALA A 31 0.88 -7.06 -7.01
CA ALA A 31 1.07 -7.65 -5.69
C ALA A 31 1.59 -9.08 -5.78
N ARG A 32 0.92 -9.94 -6.57
CA ARG A 32 1.33 -11.34 -6.78
C ARG A 32 2.73 -11.44 -7.38
N LYS A 33 3.07 -10.61 -8.36
CA LYS A 33 4.41 -10.61 -8.98
C LYS A 33 5.50 -10.30 -7.96
N GLN A 34 5.28 -9.31 -7.08
CA GLN A 34 6.25 -8.97 -6.04
C GLN A 34 6.37 -10.08 -4.99
N ALA A 35 5.25 -10.65 -4.54
CA ALA A 35 5.25 -11.78 -3.61
C ALA A 35 5.99 -13.00 -4.20
N SER A 36 5.67 -13.39 -5.45
CA SER A 36 6.35 -14.49 -6.15
C SER A 36 7.83 -14.22 -6.43
N ALA A 37 8.26 -12.96 -6.43
CA ALA A 37 9.66 -12.58 -6.55
C ALA A 37 10.42 -12.62 -5.21
N GLY A 38 9.76 -13.00 -4.11
CA GLY A 38 10.39 -13.15 -2.79
C GLY A 38 10.22 -11.94 -1.86
N ALA A 39 9.29 -11.03 -2.14
CA ALA A 39 8.92 -10.01 -1.17
C ALA A 39 8.31 -10.64 0.09
N HIS A 40 8.79 -10.21 1.25
CA HIS A 40 8.27 -10.63 2.56
C HIS A 40 7.12 -9.73 3.03
N MET A 41 7.07 -8.48 2.53
CA MET A 41 6.00 -7.52 2.72
C MET A 41 5.79 -6.72 1.43
N LEU A 42 4.63 -6.11 1.27
CA LEU A 42 4.39 -5.16 0.18
C LEU A 42 4.19 -3.76 0.74
N ASP A 43 4.99 -2.81 0.25
CA ASP A 43 4.75 -1.39 0.43
C ASP A 43 3.50 -1.00 -0.37
N VAL A 44 2.61 -0.23 0.27
CA VAL A 44 1.38 0.28 -0.35
C VAL A 44 1.35 1.78 -0.10
N ASN A 45 1.43 2.56 -1.16
CA ASN A 45 1.41 4.03 -1.12
C ASN A 45 0.31 4.60 -2.02
N GLY A 46 -0.58 5.41 -1.42
CA GLY A 46 -1.75 6.02 -2.07
C GLY A 46 -1.40 7.18 -3.00
N GLY A 47 -0.37 7.96 -2.66
CA GLY A 47 0.33 8.91 -3.51
C GLY A 47 -0.51 10.02 -4.14
N LEU A 48 -1.77 10.22 -3.73
CA LEU A 48 -2.70 11.20 -4.30
C LEU A 48 -3.35 12.01 -3.17
N PRO A 49 -2.84 13.21 -2.86
CA PRO A 49 -3.24 13.98 -1.67
C PRO A 49 -4.75 14.22 -1.54
N GLU A 50 -5.46 14.52 -2.64
CA GLU A 50 -6.89 14.85 -2.60
C GLU A 50 -7.79 13.65 -2.32
N GLN A 51 -7.29 12.42 -2.49
CA GLN A 51 -8.07 11.18 -2.36
C GLN A 51 -7.36 10.14 -1.50
N GLU A 52 -6.38 10.56 -0.70
CA GLU A 52 -5.42 9.68 -0.05
C GLU A 52 -6.13 8.63 0.80
N VAL A 53 -6.98 9.03 1.75
CA VAL A 53 -7.71 8.11 2.64
C VAL A 53 -8.53 7.06 1.86
N GLN A 54 -9.29 7.49 0.85
CA GLN A 54 -10.17 6.59 0.10
C GLN A 54 -9.36 5.63 -0.80
N LEU A 55 -8.35 6.15 -1.50
CA LEU A 55 -7.53 5.34 -2.37
C LEU A 55 -6.67 4.37 -1.56
N PHE A 56 -6.08 4.83 -0.47
CA PHE A 56 -5.20 4.05 0.39
C PHE A 56 -5.91 2.86 1.01
N THR A 57 -7.10 3.07 1.60
CA THR A 57 -7.91 1.98 2.16
C THR A 57 -8.35 0.97 1.10
N TRP A 58 -8.74 1.44 -0.10
CA TRP A 58 -9.05 0.57 -1.24
C TRP A 58 -7.84 -0.27 -1.68
N LEU A 59 -6.65 0.33 -1.77
CA LEU A 59 -5.42 -0.39 -2.10
C LEU A 59 -5.08 -1.44 -1.05
N VAL A 60 -5.20 -1.10 0.24
CA VAL A 60 -4.93 -2.02 1.36
C VAL A 60 -5.81 -3.26 1.26
N GLU A 61 -7.13 -3.11 1.10
CA GLU A 61 -8.06 -4.24 0.92
C GLU A 61 -7.75 -5.06 -0.33
N LEU A 62 -7.45 -4.40 -1.44
CA LEU A 62 -7.22 -5.04 -2.72
C LEU A 62 -5.93 -5.88 -2.72
N VAL A 63 -4.84 -5.32 -2.21
CA VAL A 63 -3.51 -5.93 -2.20
C VAL A 63 -3.48 -7.11 -1.23
N GLN A 64 -3.96 -6.94 0.01
CA GLN A 64 -4.03 -8.04 0.98
C GLN A 64 -5.01 -9.15 0.58
N GLY A 65 -5.94 -8.87 -0.33
CA GLY A 65 -6.81 -9.89 -0.94
C GLY A 65 -6.10 -10.73 -2.01
N ALA A 66 -4.97 -10.26 -2.53
CA ALA A 66 -4.25 -10.90 -3.63
C ALA A 66 -3.06 -11.76 -3.18
N VAL A 67 -2.54 -11.54 -1.97
CA VAL A 67 -1.35 -12.18 -1.42
C VAL A 67 -1.53 -12.52 0.06
N ASP A 68 -0.72 -13.46 0.56
CA ASP A 68 -0.74 -13.91 1.97
C ASP A 68 0.51 -13.43 2.76
N ILE A 69 0.97 -12.20 2.48
CA ILE A 69 2.09 -11.54 3.17
C ILE A 69 1.64 -10.20 3.74
N PRO A 70 2.21 -9.71 4.86
CA PRO A 70 1.76 -8.48 5.48
C PRO A 70 2.11 -7.23 4.66
N LEU A 71 1.43 -6.13 4.96
CA LEU A 71 1.60 -4.86 4.26
C LEU A 71 2.48 -3.88 5.06
N CYS A 72 3.22 -3.06 4.32
CA CYS A 72 3.87 -1.84 4.80
C CYS A 72 3.01 -0.65 4.34
N LEU A 73 2.35 -0.02 5.30
CA LEU A 73 1.44 1.10 5.08
C LEU A 73 2.26 2.38 4.91
N ASP A 74 2.42 2.84 3.67
CA ASP A 74 3.23 4.00 3.32
C ASP A 74 2.38 5.24 3.03
N SER A 75 2.21 6.08 4.06
CA SER A 75 1.52 7.35 3.93
C SER A 75 2.01 8.34 4.98
N ALA A 76 2.15 9.60 4.58
CA ALA A 76 2.45 10.71 5.49
C ALA A 76 1.19 11.27 6.16
N ASP A 77 -0.01 10.81 5.80
CA ASP A 77 -1.28 11.25 6.37
C ASP A 77 -1.69 10.34 7.55
N PRO A 78 -1.67 10.83 8.81
CA PRO A 78 -2.06 10.05 9.98
C PRO A 78 -3.52 9.57 9.92
N GLU A 79 -4.41 10.31 9.25
CA GLU A 79 -5.80 9.88 9.07
C GLU A 79 -5.87 8.66 8.16
N ALA A 80 -5.14 8.66 7.04
CA ALA A 80 -5.06 7.52 6.13
C ALA A 80 -4.55 6.27 6.85
N ILE A 81 -3.48 6.39 7.64
CA ILE A 81 -2.94 5.30 8.47
C ILE A 81 -3.99 4.83 9.49
N SER A 82 -4.63 5.74 10.23
CA SER A 82 -5.65 5.43 11.23
C SER A 82 -6.85 4.65 10.66
N LYS A 83 -7.27 4.99 9.43
CA LYS A 83 -8.36 4.30 8.73
C LYS A 83 -7.95 2.95 8.14
N ALA A 84 -6.69 2.80 7.71
CA ALA A 84 -6.18 1.57 7.10
C ALA A 84 -5.79 0.49 8.13
N LEU A 85 -5.29 0.89 9.30
CA LEU A 85 -4.82 -0.05 10.34
C LEU A 85 -5.87 -1.12 10.71
N PRO A 86 -7.15 -0.77 10.99
CA PRO A 86 -8.18 -1.76 11.32
C PRO A 86 -8.54 -2.72 10.18
N LEU A 87 -8.20 -2.38 8.92
CA LEU A 87 -8.49 -3.18 7.73
C LEU A 87 -7.44 -4.26 7.48
N CYS A 88 -6.28 -4.20 8.13
CA CYS A 88 -5.17 -5.13 7.90
C CYS A 88 -5.44 -6.50 8.52
N LYS A 89 -5.48 -7.56 7.70
CA LYS A 89 -5.66 -8.96 8.14
C LYS A 89 -4.48 -9.53 8.92
N GLN A 90 -3.27 -9.06 8.62
CA GLN A 90 -2.02 -9.42 9.30
C GLN A 90 -1.40 -8.17 9.92
N ARG A 91 -0.49 -8.34 10.88
CA ARG A 91 0.21 -7.22 11.52
C ARG A 91 0.96 -6.38 10.47
N PRO A 92 0.60 -5.11 10.25
CA PRO A 92 1.29 -4.28 9.27
C PRO A 92 2.56 -3.65 9.85
N MET A 93 3.38 -3.10 8.96
CA MET A 93 4.40 -2.10 9.27
C MET A 93 3.84 -0.72 8.93
N VAL A 94 4.15 0.30 9.75
CA VAL A 94 3.85 1.70 9.43
C VAL A 94 5.10 2.35 8.84
N ASN A 95 4.95 2.98 7.68
CA ASN A 95 5.97 3.75 6.99
C ASN A 95 5.44 5.17 6.76
N SER A 96 5.86 6.17 7.53
CA SER A 96 6.77 6.12 8.67
C SER A 96 6.39 7.19 9.70
N ILE A 97 7.21 7.34 10.74
CA ILE A 97 7.16 8.48 11.65
C ILE A 97 8.42 9.33 11.46
N SER A 98 8.31 10.61 11.77
CA SER A 98 9.44 11.52 11.96
C SER A 98 9.75 11.68 13.45
N ASP A 99 10.88 12.32 13.78
CA ASP A 99 11.20 12.76 15.15
C ASP A 99 10.60 14.16 15.44
N GLU A 100 9.49 14.50 14.78
CA GLU A 100 8.79 15.77 14.98
C GLU A 100 7.93 15.73 16.26
N PRO A 101 7.73 16.87 16.94
CA PRO A 101 6.82 16.94 18.08
C PRO A 101 5.38 16.59 17.68
N ALA A 102 4.66 15.96 18.61
CA ALA A 102 3.24 15.64 18.48
C ALA A 102 2.32 16.87 18.58
#